data_AF-A0A1T4M1Z1-F1
#
_entry.id   AF-A0A1T4M1Z1-F1
#
_cell.length_a   1.000
_cell.length_b   1.000
_cell.length_c   1.000
_cell.angle_alpha   90.00
_cell.angle_beta   90.00
_cell.angle_gamma   90.00
#
_symmetry.space_group_name_H-M   'P 1'
#
loop_
_entity.id
_entity.type
_entity.pdbx_description
1 polymer ?
#
loop_
_entity_poly.entity_id
_entity_poly.type
_entity_poly.pdbx_seq_one_letter_code
_entity_poly.pdbx_strand_id
1 'polypeptide(L)'
;MKKILATIFAFFAVQLIFAFPSLEPSILWGLEENSIQKFEHIDEKHNILGQNLTSRQIIQTALEYSFCPVESEEGLSCLKKYDSLEKAVKKQFSGLEKIDAAERLLLFLYDVALYRYEEDATRLNTTLLTGSYNCVTASILYLALARSLEIEACVQETNIHAYCSVFIDTKKIDVETTNPYGFNPGEKKLVAQSENNRKYAVIPKKYYAGNRQISSRAAATLTGKNIASSLNDSGDYEKSIPLEISRLEFLKLFSDPETKTAKNDLDTLACNYAITQNRASQPENALEFLEKVIQNFGNSAALQKTYGNSLYNAAVNLLNKNRENDALELFKNRSALAAEAMQNRVKKMIDGQILKKHEISVHNQVVPLFNTGKFDEAKSILEKELAQNPESPLLKKDLQTVKKALAQ
;
A
#
# COMPACT_ATOMS: atom_id res chain seq x y z
N MET A 1 6.22 32.50 11.38
CA MET A 1 6.08 32.52 9.90
C MET A 1 6.98 31.52 9.15
N LYS A 2 8.12 31.06 9.68
CA LYS A 2 8.96 30.02 9.03
C LYS A 2 8.59 28.55 9.32
N LYS A 3 7.50 28.26 10.04
CA LYS A 3 7.10 26.91 10.48
C LYS A 3 5.89 26.31 9.76
N ILE A 4 5.35 26.98 8.74
CA ILE A 4 4.25 26.47 7.89
C ILE A 4 4.79 25.78 6.62
N LEU A 5 6.06 26.02 6.24
CA LEU A 5 6.64 25.45 5.02
C LEU A 5 6.98 23.95 5.08
N ALA A 6 7.12 23.36 6.26
CA ALA A 6 7.44 21.92 6.37
C ALA A 6 6.26 21.00 6.02
N THR A 7 5.02 21.48 6.20
CA THR A 7 3.82 20.77 5.75
C THR A 7 3.60 20.95 4.24
N ILE A 8 4.12 22.02 3.64
CA ILE A 8 4.05 22.30 2.20
C ILE A 8 5.10 21.49 1.41
N PHE A 9 6.14 20.96 2.04
CA PHE A 9 7.20 20.24 1.30
C PHE A 9 6.90 18.76 1.01
N ALA A 10 6.11 18.08 1.84
CA ALA A 10 5.50 16.80 1.44
C ALA A 10 4.43 16.97 0.33
N PHE A 11 3.96 18.21 0.14
CA PHE A 11 2.91 18.61 -0.80
C PHE A 11 3.43 18.84 -2.23
N PHE A 12 4.71 19.17 -2.42
CA PHE A 12 5.30 19.36 -3.75
C PHE A 12 5.56 18.04 -4.50
N ALA A 13 5.71 16.93 -3.78
CA ALA A 13 5.90 15.60 -4.38
C ALA A 13 4.63 15.08 -5.10
N VAL A 14 3.45 15.57 -4.72
CA VAL A 14 2.16 15.16 -5.34
C VAL A 14 1.83 16.01 -6.58
N GLN A 15 2.28 17.27 -6.65
CA GLN A 15 2.00 18.15 -7.79
C GLN A 15 2.84 17.87 -9.04
N LEU A 16 3.98 17.17 -8.93
CA LEU A 16 4.82 16.84 -10.09
C LEU A 16 4.33 15.63 -10.90
N ILE A 17 3.25 14.95 -10.48
CA ILE A 17 2.77 13.70 -11.10
C ILE A 17 1.76 13.96 -12.25
N PHE A 18 1.27 15.18 -12.45
CA PHE A 18 0.15 15.46 -13.37
C PHE A 18 0.49 16.09 -14.73
N ALA A 19 1.71 15.93 -15.24
CA ALA A 19 2.02 16.33 -16.61
C ALA A 19 2.82 15.25 -17.34
N PHE A 20 2.17 14.59 -18.32
CA PHE A 20 2.68 13.96 -19.55
C PHE A 20 2.06 12.57 -19.82
N PRO A 21 1.41 12.36 -20.99
CA PRO A 21 0.97 11.05 -21.44
C PRO A 21 2.16 10.28 -22.04
N SER A 22 2.21 8.98 -21.76
CA SER A 22 3.25 7.99 -22.14
C SER A 22 4.57 8.13 -21.37
N LEU A 23 4.82 7.24 -20.40
CA LEU A 23 5.94 7.41 -19.48
C LEU A 23 6.82 6.17 -19.30
N GLU A 24 8.10 6.41 -19.57
CA GLU A 24 9.25 5.61 -19.17
C GLU A 24 9.44 5.64 -17.63
N PRO A 25 10.13 4.63 -17.04
CA PRO A 25 10.36 4.49 -15.59
C PRO A 25 11.06 5.65 -14.86
N SER A 26 11.48 6.69 -15.58
CA SER A 26 12.23 7.85 -15.09
C SER A 26 11.36 8.95 -14.46
N ILE A 27 10.05 9.00 -14.73
CA ILE A 27 9.20 10.14 -14.33
C ILE A 27 8.43 9.93 -13.01
N LEU A 28 8.43 8.71 -12.45
CA LEU A 28 7.86 8.47 -11.12
C LEU A 28 8.63 9.16 -9.96
N TRP A 29 9.79 9.78 -10.21
CA TRP A 29 10.75 10.13 -9.14
C TRP A 29 11.48 11.48 -9.32
N GLY A 30 10.75 12.55 -9.62
CA GLY A 30 11.29 13.91 -9.51
C GLY A 30 11.47 14.36 -8.05
N LEU A 31 12.42 13.78 -7.30
CA LEU A 31 12.92 14.32 -6.03
C LEU A 31 14.42 14.03 -5.91
N GLU A 32 15.24 15.01 -6.32
CA GLU A 32 16.66 15.03 -6.01
C GLU A 32 16.89 15.33 -4.52
N GLU A 33 17.87 14.63 -3.95
CA GLU A 33 18.37 14.74 -2.59
C GLU A 33 18.84 16.17 -2.27
N ASN A 34 18.13 16.89 -1.39
CA ASN A 34 18.72 17.90 -0.50
C ASN A 34 17.68 18.50 0.45
N SER A 35 17.56 17.98 1.68
CA SER A 35 17.30 18.77 2.90
C SER A 35 17.04 17.87 4.11
N ILE A 36 18.10 17.35 4.74
CA ILE A 36 18.00 16.84 6.12
C ILE A 36 18.70 17.86 7.02
N GLN A 37 17.91 18.63 7.79
CA GLN A 37 18.43 19.35 8.96
C GLN A 37 17.66 18.99 10.23
N LYS A 38 18.46 18.76 11.27
CA LYS A 38 18.17 18.26 12.62
C LYS A 38 17.05 19.02 13.34
N PHE A 39 16.32 18.31 14.19
CA PHE A 39 15.55 18.90 15.30
C PHE A 39 16.19 18.54 16.65
N GLU A 40 16.38 19.56 17.48
CA GLU A 40 16.71 19.46 18.90
C GLU A 40 15.47 19.09 19.73
N HIS A 41 15.73 18.33 20.80
CA HIS A 41 14.80 17.87 21.81
C HIS A 41 13.98 18.99 22.46
N ILE A 42 12.69 18.73 22.66
CA ILE A 42 11.87 19.42 23.68
C ILE A 42 11.19 18.37 24.57
N ASP A 43 11.39 18.60 25.87
CA ASP A 43 10.94 17.98 27.11
C ASP A 43 9.82 16.90 27.11
N GLU A 44 10.12 15.81 27.83
CA GLU A 44 9.40 14.53 27.91
C GLU A 44 8.34 14.40 29.02
N LYS A 45 7.96 15.48 29.72
CA LYS A 45 7.05 15.33 30.88
C LYS A 45 5.73 16.10 30.70
N HIS A 46 4.81 15.40 30.02
CA HIS A 46 3.34 15.58 29.89
C HIS A 46 2.77 15.52 28.45
N ASN A 47 3.53 15.00 27.50
CA ASN A 47 3.13 15.02 26.10
C ASN A 47 2.56 13.68 25.59
N ILE A 48 1.27 13.42 25.83
CA ILE A 48 0.48 12.48 25.01
C ILE A 48 -0.01 13.19 23.71
N LEU A 49 0.29 14.48 23.54
CA LEU A 49 -0.40 15.37 22.60
C LEU A 49 0.53 16.14 21.63
N GLY A 50 1.68 15.57 21.29
CA GLY A 50 2.46 15.96 20.11
C GLY A 50 1.89 15.41 18.79
N GLN A 51 0.83 14.59 18.88
CA GLN A 51 0.29 13.76 17.80
C GLN A 51 -1.08 14.24 17.25
N ASN A 52 -1.71 15.27 17.83
CA ASN A 52 -3.11 15.59 17.55
C ASN A 52 -3.33 16.77 16.58
N LEU A 53 -3.82 16.47 15.39
CA LEU A 53 -4.01 17.40 14.26
C LEU A 53 -5.18 18.41 14.39
N THR A 54 -5.30 19.33 15.35
CA THR A 54 -6.41 20.36 15.42
C THR A 54 -7.81 19.98 14.83
N SER A 55 -8.71 20.92 14.58
CA SER A 55 -9.97 20.62 13.89
C SER A 55 -9.77 20.75 12.37
N ARG A 56 -9.26 21.90 11.94
CA ARG A 56 -8.99 22.24 10.54
C ARG A 56 -7.95 21.33 9.87
N GLN A 57 -6.88 20.94 10.57
CA GLN A 57 -5.84 20.09 9.98
C GLN A 57 -6.35 18.68 9.65
N ILE A 58 -7.33 18.12 10.40
CA ILE A 58 -7.96 16.84 10.03
C ILE A 58 -8.58 16.97 8.64
N ILE A 59 -9.41 17.99 8.45
CA ILE A 59 -10.18 18.18 7.22
C ILE A 59 -9.27 18.47 6.05
N GLN A 60 -8.30 19.36 6.21
CA GLN A 60 -7.32 19.64 5.17
C GLN A 60 -6.58 18.38 4.75
N THR A 61 -6.07 17.61 5.72
CA THR A 61 -5.37 16.35 5.44
C THR A 61 -6.29 15.35 4.72
N ALA A 62 -7.51 15.15 5.22
CA ALA A 62 -8.45 14.20 4.63
C ALA A 62 -8.91 14.60 3.21
N LEU A 63 -8.98 15.90 2.91
CA LEU A 63 -9.23 16.40 1.55
C LEU A 63 -8.08 16.08 0.61
N GLU A 64 -6.82 16.30 1.02
CA GLU A 64 -5.65 15.93 0.22
C GLU A 64 -5.63 14.44 -0.10
N TYR A 65 -5.84 13.59 0.91
CA TYR A 65 -5.92 12.15 0.74
C TYR A 65 -7.21 11.69 0.04
N SER A 66 -8.14 12.60 -0.27
CA SER A 66 -9.28 12.36 -1.16
C SER A 66 -9.02 12.79 -2.61
N PHE A 67 -7.76 13.11 -2.96
CA PHE A 67 -7.37 13.79 -4.19
C PHE A 67 -8.15 15.09 -4.44
N CYS A 68 -8.38 15.86 -3.38
CA CYS A 68 -8.99 17.18 -3.45
C CYS A 68 -8.03 18.20 -2.82
N PRO A 69 -7.06 18.73 -3.60
CA PRO A 69 -6.09 19.68 -3.08
C PRO A 69 -6.78 20.90 -2.47
N VAL A 70 -6.36 21.33 -1.29
CA VAL A 70 -7.02 22.41 -0.54
C VAL A 70 -6.98 23.77 -1.26
N GLU A 71 -6.02 23.95 -2.17
CA GLU A 71 -5.87 25.15 -3.00
C GLU A 71 -6.71 25.12 -4.28
N SER A 72 -7.31 23.97 -4.61
CA SER A 72 -8.22 23.86 -5.77
C SER A 72 -9.56 24.56 -5.48
N GLU A 73 -10.31 24.93 -6.53
CA GLU A 73 -11.63 25.53 -6.38
C GLU A 73 -12.59 24.63 -5.57
N GLU A 74 -12.54 23.33 -5.82
CA GLU A 74 -13.32 22.32 -5.08
C GLU A 74 -12.88 22.22 -3.62
N GLY A 75 -11.56 22.18 -3.37
CA GLY A 75 -10.99 22.13 -2.02
C GLY A 75 -11.34 23.37 -1.20
N LEU A 76 -11.24 24.56 -1.79
CA LEU A 76 -11.66 25.82 -1.18
C LEU A 76 -13.17 25.82 -0.87
N SER A 77 -14.00 25.25 -1.74
CA SER A 77 -15.44 25.11 -1.52
C SER A 77 -15.73 24.17 -0.35
N CYS A 78 -15.00 23.05 -0.26
CA CYS A 78 -15.08 22.11 0.87
C CYS A 78 -14.68 22.78 2.19
N LEU A 79 -13.59 23.56 2.21
CA LEU A 79 -13.15 24.29 3.39
C LEU A 79 -14.16 25.35 3.83
N LYS A 80 -14.75 26.10 2.90
CA LYS A 80 -15.83 27.06 3.21
C LYS A 80 -17.05 26.37 3.83
N LYS A 81 -17.44 25.21 3.28
CA LYS A 81 -18.52 24.40 3.83
C LYS A 81 -18.18 23.94 5.24
N TYR A 82 -16.97 23.41 5.45
CA TYR A 82 -16.50 22.99 6.77
C TYR A 82 -16.48 24.14 7.78
N ASP A 83 -15.93 25.29 7.42
CA ASP A 83 -15.86 26.47 8.29
C ASP A 83 -17.26 26.95 8.72
N SER A 84 -18.25 26.81 7.83
CA SER A 84 -19.65 27.10 8.14
C SER A 84 -20.24 26.09 9.14
N LEU A 85 -19.92 24.80 8.98
CA LEU A 85 -20.32 23.75 9.93
C LEU A 85 -19.69 23.97 11.29
N GLU A 86 -18.38 24.20 11.35
CA GLU A 86 -17.64 24.43 12.59
C GLU A 86 -18.21 25.64 13.35
N LYS A 87 -18.49 26.73 12.64
CA LYS A 87 -19.12 27.93 13.23
C LYS A 87 -20.51 27.64 13.79
N ALA A 88 -21.33 26.88 13.08
CA ALA A 88 -22.67 26.49 13.52
C ALA A 88 -22.61 25.61 14.78
N VAL A 89 -21.74 24.60 14.77
CA VAL A 89 -21.51 23.67 15.88
C VAL A 89 -21.05 24.41 17.14
N LYS A 90 -20.04 25.30 17.02
CA LYS A 90 -19.56 26.11 18.15
C LYS A 90 -20.66 27.02 18.70
N LYS A 91 -21.41 27.70 17.82
CA LYS A 91 -22.51 28.57 18.24
C LYS A 91 -23.60 27.81 18.99
N GLN A 92 -23.93 26.60 18.54
CA GLN A 92 -25.08 25.86 19.07
C GLN A 92 -24.72 25.02 20.31
N PHE A 93 -23.48 24.54 20.44
CA PHE A 93 -23.15 23.47 21.38
C PHE A 93 -22.03 23.80 22.38
N SER A 94 -21.25 24.88 22.23
CA SER A 94 -20.13 25.17 23.15
C SER A 94 -20.53 25.46 24.61
N GLY A 95 -21.81 25.76 24.88
CA GLY A 95 -22.32 25.98 26.25
C GLY A 95 -23.03 24.77 26.86
N LEU A 96 -23.06 23.63 26.16
CA LEU A 96 -23.69 22.40 26.65
C LEU A 96 -22.69 21.54 27.41
N GLU A 97 -23.22 20.65 28.26
CA GLU A 97 -22.44 19.55 28.82
C GLU A 97 -21.82 18.71 27.69
N LYS A 98 -20.58 18.26 27.86
CA LYS A 98 -19.81 17.59 26.78
C LYS A 98 -20.54 16.38 26.21
N ILE A 99 -21.27 15.64 27.06
CA ILE A 99 -22.04 14.46 26.63
C ILE A 99 -23.22 14.85 25.74
N ASP A 100 -23.97 15.89 26.11
CA ASP A 100 -25.09 16.41 25.33
C ASP A 100 -24.60 17.02 24.02
N ALA A 101 -23.47 17.74 24.05
CA ALA A 101 -22.82 18.29 22.87
C ALA A 101 -22.38 17.18 21.90
N ALA A 102 -21.77 16.09 22.41
CA ALA A 102 -21.31 14.97 21.60
C ALA A 102 -22.47 14.21 20.92
N GLU A 103 -23.58 14.00 21.63
CA GLU A 103 -24.78 13.36 21.08
C GLU A 103 -25.49 14.25 20.06
N ARG A 104 -25.69 15.54 20.38
CA ARG A 104 -26.33 16.51 19.48
C ARG A 104 -25.49 16.78 18.24
N LEU A 105 -24.17 16.72 18.32
CA LEU A 105 -23.28 16.82 17.16
C LEU A 105 -23.56 15.71 16.15
N LEU A 106 -23.77 14.47 16.60
CA LEU A 106 -24.09 13.36 15.69
C LEU A 106 -25.39 13.65 14.94
N LEU A 107 -26.46 14.01 15.65
CA LEU A 107 -27.74 14.36 15.03
C LEU A 107 -27.62 15.53 14.06
N PHE A 108 -26.90 16.59 14.46
CA PHE A 108 -26.64 17.75 13.61
C PHE A 108 -26.01 17.36 12.27
N LEU A 109 -25.04 16.42 12.26
CA LEU A 109 -24.41 15.97 11.03
C LEU A 109 -25.41 15.37 10.03
N TYR A 110 -26.39 14.60 10.50
CA TYR A 110 -27.44 14.04 9.64
C TYR A 110 -28.37 15.11 9.05
N ASP A 111 -28.57 16.22 9.76
CA ASP A 111 -29.39 17.32 9.27
C ASP A 111 -28.70 18.14 8.17
N VAL A 112 -27.36 18.20 8.16
CA VAL A 112 -26.63 19.21 7.35
C VAL A 112 -25.52 18.68 6.44
N ALA A 113 -25.10 17.42 6.61
CA ALA A 113 -23.92 16.89 5.91
C ALA A 113 -23.99 15.38 5.57
N LEU A 114 -24.74 14.55 6.31
CA LEU A 114 -24.79 13.10 6.10
C LEU A 114 -26.17 12.67 5.58
N TYR A 115 -26.38 12.84 4.27
CA TYR A 115 -27.70 12.65 3.64
C TYR A 115 -27.92 11.24 3.10
N ARG A 116 -26.89 10.65 2.47
CA ARG A 116 -27.01 9.34 1.82
C ARG A 116 -25.79 8.48 2.10
N TYR A 117 -26.03 7.33 2.72
CA TYR A 117 -24.97 6.34 2.90
C TYR A 117 -24.66 5.63 1.57
N GLU A 118 -23.39 5.61 1.19
CA GLU A 118 -22.85 4.91 0.03
C GLU A 118 -21.48 4.32 0.41
N GLU A 119 -21.32 2.99 0.33
CA GLU A 119 -20.09 2.30 0.76
C GLU A 119 -18.83 2.87 0.06
N ASP A 120 -18.96 3.16 -1.23
CA ASP A 120 -17.87 3.67 -2.08
C ASP A 120 -17.62 5.19 -1.94
N ALA A 121 -18.41 5.93 -1.14
CA ALA A 121 -18.24 7.37 -0.90
C ALA A 121 -17.06 7.67 0.05
N THR A 122 -15.87 7.24 -0.34
CA THR A 122 -14.62 7.32 0.42
C THR A 122 -13.99 8.73 0.43
N ARG A 123 -14.42 9.60 -0.48
CA ARG A 123 -13.86 10.94 -0.65
C ARG A 123 -14.55 11.97 0.22
N LEU A 124 -13.77 12.74 0.99
CA LEU A 124 -14.32 13.74 1.92
C LEU A 124 -14.99 14.92 1.19
N ASN A 125 -14.48 15.32 0.02
CA ASN A 125 -15.10 16.34 -0.81
C ASN A 125 -16.51 15.92 -1.27
N THR A 126 -16.70 14.65 -1.64
CA THR A 126 -18.03 14.11 -1.98
C THR A 126 -18.99 14.25 -0.80
N THR A 127 -18.56 13.92 0.42
CA THR A 127 -19.37 14.10 1.63
C THR A 127 -19.70 15.56 1.91
N LEU A 128 -18.72 16.47 1.87
CA LEU A 128 -18.97 17.88 2.18
C LEU A 128 -19.88 18.58 1.14
N LEU A 129 -19.75 18.23 -0.14
CA LEU A 129 -20.46 18.93 -1.22
C LEU A 129 -21.83 18.30 -1.54
N THR A 130 -21.94 16.97 -1.48
CA THR A 130 -23.16 16.25 -1.90
C THR A 130 -23.92 15.60 -0.73
N GLY A 131 -23.23 15.39 0.39
CA GLY A 131 -23.73 14.65 1.54
C GLY A 131 -23.79 13.13 1.36
N SER A 132 -23.19 12.59 0.31
CA SER A 132 -22.95 11.15 0.18
C SER A 132 -21.75 10.74 1.03
N TYR A 133 -21.91 9.74 1.90
CA TYR A 133 -20.93 9.42 2.93
C TYR A 133 -20.80 7.92 3.19
N ASN A 134 -19.67 7.52 3.76
CA ASN A 134 -19.48 6.19 4.33
C ASN A 134 -18.98 6.27 5.77
N CYS A 135 -18.62 5.13 6.35
CA CYS A 135 -18.14 5.05 7.73
C CYS A 135 -16.86 5.86 7.99
N VAL A 136 -15.96 5.96 7.01
CA VAL A 136 -14.70 6.71 7.13
C VAL A 136 -14.97 8.21 7.10
N THR A 137 -15.69 8.71 6.09
CA THR A 137 -15.90 10.16 5.94
C THR A 137 -16.79 10.72 7.06
N ALA A 138 -17.81 9.98 7.50
CA ALA A 138 -18.62 10.35 8.66
C ALA A 138 -17.78 10.42 9.95
N SER A 139 -16.90 9.45 10.17
CA SER A 139 -16.02 9.42 11.35
C SER A 139 -15.00 10.56 11.35
N ILE A 140 -14.41 10.88 10.20
CA ILE A 140 -13.48 12.02 10.06
C ILE A 140 -14.19 13.34 10.36
N LEU A 141 -15.40 13.53 9.82
CA LEU A 141 -16.15 14.76 10.03
C LEU A 141 -16.61 14.91 11.49
N TYR A 142 -17.10 13.83 12.11
CA TYR A 142 -17.44 13.81 13.54
C TYR A 142 -16.22 14.11 14.41
N LEU A 143 -15.09 13.43 14.18
CA LEU A 143 -13.84 13.66 14.91
C LEU A 143 -13.41 15.14 14.85
N ALA A 144 -13.42 15.74 13.66
CA ALA A 144 -12.99 17.12 13.46
C ALA A 144 -13.87 18.12 14.21
N LEU A 145 -15.19 17.94 14.16
CA LEU A 145 -16.13 18.83 14.83
C LEU A 145 -16.20 18.61 16.34
N ALA A 146 -16.10 17.36 16.82
CA ALA A 146 -15.97 17.07 18.24
C ALA A 146 -14.73 17.78 18.83
N ARG A 147 -13.61 17.73 18.10
CA ARG A 147 -12.40 18.45 18.49
C ARG A 147 -12.56 19.97 18.47
N SER A 148 -13.39 20.51 17.58
CA SER A 148 -13.72 21.94 17.56
C SER A 148 -14.49 22.40 18.81
N LEU A 149 -15.15 21.46 19.50
CA LEU A 149 -15.87 21.65 20.77
C LEU A 149 -15.03 21.26 22.00
N GLU A 150 -13.73 21.00 21.84
CA GLU A 150 -12.85 20.54 22.93
C GLU A 150 -13.33 19.23 23.58
N ILE A 151 -14.02 18.40 22.79
CA ILE A 151 -14.38 17.02 23.15
C ILE A 151 -13.25 16.11 22.68
N GLU A 152 -12.66 15.38 23.63
CA GLU A 152 -11.64 14.39 23.29
C GLU A 152 -12.30 13.23 22.54
N ALA A 153 -11.81 12.98 21.32
CA ALA A 153 -12.37 11.98 20.44
C ALA A 153 -11.26 11.29 19.63
N CYS A 154 -11.51 10.05 19.24
CA CYS A 154 -10.66 9.28 18.33
C CYS A 154 -11.51 8.44 17.39
N VAL A 155 -10.89 7.97 16.30
CA VAL A 155 -11.49 6.95 15.44
C VAL A 155 -11.12 5.57 15.98
N GLN A 156 -12.11 4.69 15.98
CA GLN A 156 -11.97 3.26 16.19
C GLN A 156 -12.07 2.56 14.84
N GLU A 157 -11.05 1.79 14.50
CA GLU A 157 -10.99 1.01 13.26
C GLU A 157 -11.16 -0.47 13.58
N THR A 158 -11.95 -1.15 12.75
CA THR A 158 -12.05 -2.61 12.68
C THR A 158 -11.65 -3.05 11.26
N ASN A 159 -11.66 -4.35 10.99
CA ASN A 159 -11.30 -4.86 9.66
C ASN A 159 -12.25 -4.39 8.54
N ILE A 160 -13.49 -4.01 8.85
CA ILE A 160 -14.53 -3.68 7.85
C ILE A 160 -15.30 -2.39 8.16
N HIS A 161 -14.94 -1.68 9.23
CA HIS A 161 -15.73 -0.55 9.71
C HIS A 161 -14.90 0.45 10.50
N ALA A 162 -15.31 1.72 10.45
CA ALA A 162 -14.73 2.80 11.22
C ALA A 162 -15.85 3.61 11.91
N TYR A 163 -15.65 3.94 13.17
CA TYR A 163 -16.57 4.75 13.96
C TYR A 163 -15.78 5.64 14.93
N CYS A 164 -16.43 6.45 15.76
CA CYS A 164 -15.73 7.30 16.73
C CYS A 164 -15.94 6.83 18.17
N SER A 165 -15.00 7.15 19.05
CA SER A 165 -15.27 7.19 20.49
C SER A 165 -14.96 8.58 21.02
N VAL A 166 -15.75 9.04 21.98
CA VAL A 166 -15.48 10.23 22.78
C VAL A 166 -15.08 9.84 24.20
N PHE A 167 -14.20 10.63 24.81
CA PHE A 167 -13.75 10.47 26.18
C PHE A 167 -14.25 11.66 26.99
N ILE A 168 -15.19 11.38 27.90
CA ILE A 168 -15.83 12.38 28.74
C ILE A 168 -15.65 11.91 30.18
N ASP A 169 -14.96 12.73 30.97
CA ASP A 169 -14.47 12.38 32.29
C ASP A 169 -13.61 11.10 32.25
N THR A 170 -14.08 10.02 32.87
CA THR A 170 -13.41 8.70 32.89
C THR A 170 -14.10 7.68 32.00
N LYS A 171 -15.08 8.10 31.18
CA LYS A 171 -15.90 7.21 30.37
C LYS A 171 -15.54 7.32 28.89
N LYS A 172 -15.29 6.16 28.27
CA LYS A 172 -15.28 5.99 26.82
C LYS A 172 -16.71 5.73 26.36
N ILE A 173 -17.18 6.56 25.42
CA ILE A 173 -18.50 6.42 24.80
C ILE A 173 -18.30 6.23 23.31
N ASP A 174 -18.80 5.12 22.77
CA ASP A 174 -18.75 4.84 21.34
C ASP A 174 -19.85 5.61 20.60
N VAL A 175 -19.55 6.01 19.37
CA VAL A 175 -20.40 6.81 18.50
C VAL A 175 -20.40 6.15 17.12
N GLU A 176 -21.48 5.45 16.81
CA GLU A 176 -21.71 4.85 15.49
C GLU A 176 -22.09 5.95 14.49
N THR A 177 -21.10 6.48 13.78
CA THR A 177 -21.25 7.67 12.94
C THR A 177 -22.11 7.41 11.70
N THR A 178 -22.37 6.14 11.34
CA THR A 178 -23.27 5.77 10.24
C THR A 178 -24.72 5.54 10.69
N ASN A 179 -25.08 5.91 11.93
CA ASN A 179 -26.46 5.89 12.40
C ASN A 179 -26.80 7.18 13.17
N PRO A 180 -27.90 7.90 12.88
CA PRO A 180 -28.26 9.13 13.62
C PRO A 180 -28.52 8.88 15.11
N TYR A 181 -28.91 7.66 15.50
CA TYR A 181 -29.10 7.27 16.89
C TYR A 181 -27.86 6.56 17.47
N GLY A 182 -26.72 6.70 16.79
CA GLY A 182 -25.44 6.02 17.01
C GLY A 182 -24.72 6.31 18.31
N PHE A 183 -25.17 7.29 19.08
CA PHE A 183 -24.50 7.69 20.30
C PHE A 183 -24.72 6.67 21.42
N ASN A 184 -23.64 6.15 21.98
CA ASN A 184 -23.64 5.12 23.02
C ASN A 184 -24.43 3.84 22.65
N PRO A 185 -23.97 3.06 21.65
CA PRO A 185 -24.62 1.82 21.22
C PRO A 185 -24.87 0.84 22.38
N GLY A 186 -26.03 0.19 22.34
CA GLY A 186 -26.54 -0.67 23.40
C GLY A 186 -27.63 -0.02 24.27
N GLU A 187 -27.77 1.31 24.21
CA GLU A 187 -28.83 2.04 24.89
C GLU A 187 -30.09 2.21 24.01
N LYS A 188 -31.26 2.30 24.66
CA LYS A 188 -32.52 2.61 24.00
C LYS A 188 -32.62 4.11 23.75
N LYS A 189 -32.61 4.51 22.48
CA LYS A 189 -32.82 5.90 22.06
C LYS A 189 -34.27 6.11 21.66
N LEU A 190 -34.94 7.14 22.20
CA LEU A 190 -36.31 7.46 21.83
C LEU A 190 -36.32 8.12 20.45
N VAL A 191 -37.03 7.52 19.49
CA VAL A 191 -37.09 7.96 18.08
C VAL A 191 -38.35 8.75 17.80
N ALA A 192 -39.48 8.32 18.38
CA ALA A 192 -40.75 9.01 18.24
C ALA A 192 -41.61 8.79 19.48
N GLN A 193 -42.34 9.82 19.87
CA GLN A 193 -43.33 9.78 20.94
C GLN A 193 -44.66 10.33 20.42
N SER A 194 -45.71 9.54 20.58
CA SER A 194 -47.11 9.95 20.44
C SER A 194 -47.81 9.67 21.77
N GLU A 195 -49.00 10.26 21.99
CA GLU A 195 -49.73 10.16 23.28
C GLU A 195 -49.84 8.72 23.82
N ASN A 196 -49.90 7.71 22.94
CA ASN A 196 -50.04 6.30 23.33
C ASN A 196 -48.92 5.37 22.83
N ASN A 197 -47.84 5.88 22.21
CA ASN A 197 -46.79 5.00 21.68
C ASN A 197 -45.40 5.65 21.68
N ARG A 198 -44.41 4.92 22.17
CA ARG A 198 -42.99 5.28 22.18
C ARG A 198 -42.20 4.31 21.32
N LYS A 199 -41.56 4.83 20.27
CA LYS A 199 -40.65 4.04 19.42
C LYS A 199 -39.22 4.26 19.88
N TYR A 200 -38.48 3.17 20.04
CA TYR A 200 -37.07 3.19 20.44
C TYR A 200 -36.20 2.58 19.33
N ALA A 201 -35.05 3.19 19.08
CA ALA A 201 -33.94 2.58 18.35
C ALA A 201 -32.97 1.97 19.36
N VAL A 202 -32.43 0.79 19.04
CA VAL A 202 -31.33 0.16 19.77
C VAL A 202 -30.29 -0.27 18.76
N ILE A 203 -29.09 0.25 18.92
CA ILE A 203 -27.96 -0.11 18.05
C ILE A 203 -27.16 -1.20 18.77
N PRO A 204 -27.04 -2.41 18.21
CA PRO A 204 -26.41 -3.52 18.92
C PRO A 204 -24.94 -3.27 19.21
N LYS A 205 -24.48 -3.55 20.45
CA LYS A 205 -23.07 -3.41 20.86
C LYS A 205 -22.14 -4.50 20.28
N LYS A 206 -22.69 -5.51 19.60
CA LYS A 206 -21.96 -6.71 19.17
C LYS A 206 -20.86 -6.43 18.14
N TYR A 207 -20.99 -5.37 17.34
CA TYR A 207 -20.08 -5.05 16.24
C TYR A 207 -18.83 -4.26 16.65
N TYR A 208 -18.70 -3.90 17.93
CA TYR A 208 -17.60 -3.06 18.44
C TYR A 208 -16.50 -3.86 19.14
N ALA A 209 -16.54 -5.20 19.16
CA ALA A 209 -15.45 -5.99 19.75
C ALA A 209 -14.26 -6.10 18.79
N GLY A 210 -13.02 -6.06 19.32
CA GLY A 210 -11.80 -6.17 18.51
C GLY A 210 -11.44 -4.93 17.69
N ASN A 211 -12.01 -3.77 18.03
CA ASN A 211 -11.58 -2.48 17.49
C ASN A 211 -10.17 -2.11 17.96
N ARG A 212 -9.51 -1.24 17.19
CA ARG A 212 -8.31 -0.53 17.61
C ARG A 212 -8.54 0.97 17.53
N GLN A 213 -8.02 1.69 18.51
CA GLN A 213 -7.95 3.14 18.45
C GLN A 213 -6.80 3.56 17.54
N ILE A 214 -7.07 4.50 16.63
CA ILE A 214 -6.04 5.10 15.77
C ILE A 214 -5.84 6.59 16.10
N SER A 215 -4.66 7.11 15.77
CA SER A 215 -4.36 8.53 15.97
C SER A 215 -5.20 9.42 15.05
N SER A 216 -5.30 10.71 15.37
CA SER A 216 -5.96 11.65 14.46
C SER A 216 -5.23 11.83 13.12
N ARG A 217 -3.93 11.52 13.05
CA ARG A 217 -3.17 11.49 11.79
C ARG A 217 -3.58 10.31 10.92
N ALA A 218 -3.58 9.12 11.50
CA ALA A 218 -4.05 7.91 10.84
C ALA A 218 -5.51 8.05 10.39
N ALA A 219 -6.38 8.59 11.26
CA ALA A 219 -7.77 8.86 10.94
C ALA A 219 -7.92 9.78 9.72
N ALA A 220 -7.13 10.85 9.67
CA ALA A 220 -7.18 11.81 8.56
C ALA A 220 -6.66 11.24 7.22
N THR A 221 -5.91 10.12 7.23
CA THR A 221 -5.44 9.45 6.00
C THR A 221 -6.24 8.21 5.64
N LEU A 222 -7.32 7.88 6.36
CA LEU A 222 -8.16 6.72 6.05
C LEU A 222 -8.84 6.81 4.67
N THR A 223 -9.19 8.01 4.21
CA THR A 223 -9.69 8.22 2.84
C THR A 223 -8.66 7.76 1.82
N GLY A 224 -7.40 8.16 2.02
CA GLY A 224 -6.26 7.76 1.19
C GLY A 224 -6.00 6.26 1.21
N LYS A 225 -6.06 5.62 2.39
CA LYS A 225 -5.94 4.16 2.52
C LYS A 225 -6.98 3.43 1.68
N ASN A 226 -8.25 3.81 1.79
CA ASN A 226 -9.34 3.17 1.04
C ASN A 226 -9.23 3.45 -0.47
N ILE A 227 -8.84 4.67 -0.86
CA ILE A 227 -8.61 5.02 -2.27
C ILE A 227 -7.43 4.21 -2.85
N ALA A 228 -6.31 4.12 -2.13
CA ALA A 228 -5.16 3.31 -2.56
C ALA A 228 -5.55 1.83 -2.74
N SER A 229 -6.38 1.28 -1.84
CA SER A 229 -6.93 -0.07 -1.98
C SER A 229 -7.79 -0.21 -3.24
N SER A 230 -8.71 0.72 -3.50
CA SER A 230 -9.57 0.68 -4.70
C SER A 230 -8.75 0.82 -6.01
N LEU A 231 -7.73 1.68 -5.99
CA LEU A 231 -6.80 1.83 -7.11
C LEU A 231 -5.96 0.57 -7.34
N ASN A 232 -5.55 -0.11 -6.27
CA ASN A 232 -4.89 -1.41 -6.37
C ASN A 232 -5.77 -2.46 -7.05
N ASP A 233 -7.05 -2.52 -6.65
CA ASP A 233 -8.00 -3.50 -7.20
C ASP A 233 -8.29 -3.27 -8.68
N SER A 234 -8.22 -2.00 -9.13
CA SER A 234 -8.32 -1.62 -10.54
C SER A 234 -6.99 -1.65 -11.31
N GLY A 235 -5.87 -1.93 -10.64
CA GLY A 235 -4.53 -1.95 -11.24
C GLY A 235 -3.94 -0.57 -11.56
N ASP A 236 -4.53 0.52 -11.05
CA ASP A 236 -4.01 1.89 -11.20
C ASP A 236 -2.88 2.14 -10.18
N TYR A 237 -1.74 1.49 -10.44
CA TYR A 237 -0.53 1.60 -9.62
C TYR A 237 0.15 2.97 -9.73
N GLU A 238 -0.09 3.68 -10.84
CA GLU A 238 0.43 5.02 -11.08
C GLU A 238 -0.09 6.00 -10.02
N LYS A 239 -1.34 5.85 -9.61
CA LYS A 239 -1.92 6.66 -8.52
C LYS A 239 -1.80 6.01 -7.14
N SER A 240 -1.92 4.68 -7.04
CA SER A 240 -1.99 4.02 -5.72
C SER A 240 -0.67 4.08 -4.96
N ILE A 241 0.46 3.86 -5.64
CA ILE A 241 1.79 3.81 -5.00
C ILE A 241 2.20 5.18 -4.44
N PRO A 242 2.15 6.30 -5.21
CA PRO A 242 2.48 7.61 -4.67
C PRO A 242 1.58 8.04 -3.51
N LEU A 243 0.29 7.69 -3.56
CA LEU A 243 -0.66 7.97 -2.47
C LEU A 243 -0.25 7.24 -1.18
N GLU A 244 0.12 5.96 -1.28
CA GLU A 244 0.55 5.18 -0.11
C GLU A 244 1.93 5.60 0.40
N ILE A 245 2.86 6.00 -0.48
CA ILE A 245 4.13 6.61 -0.07
C ILE A 245 3.89 7.90 0.71
N SER A 246 3.02 8.79 0.19
CA SER A 246 2.66 10.02 0.86
C SER A 246 2.10 9.74 2.26
N ARG A 247 1.19 8.75 2.36
CA ARG A 247 0.62 8.29 3.63
C ARG A 247 1.69 7.79 4.59
N LEU A 248 2.58 6.91 4.12
CA LEU A 248 3.67 6.36 4.92
C LEU A 248 4.58 7.47 5.49
N GLU A 249 5.03 8.39 4.64
CA GLU A 249 5.91 9.49 5.06
C GLU A 249 5.20 10.44 6.03
N PHE A 250 3.92 10.75 5.80
CA PHE A 250 3.14 11.58 6.70
C PHE A 250 3.02 10.98 8.12
N LEU A 251 2.88 9.66 8.21
CA LEU A 251 2.79 8.94 9.49
C LEU A 251 4.16 8.80 10.17
N LYS A 252 5.23 8.59 9.39
CA LYS A 252 6.61 8.51 9.90
C LYS A 252 7.07 9.78 10.61
N LEU A 253 6.69 10.97 10.13
CA LEU A 253 7.14 12.25 10.68
C LEU A 253 6.90 12.42 12.19
N PHE A 254 5.99 11.63 12.77
CA PHE A 254 5.63 11.71 14.19
C PHE A 254 5.66 10.34 14.88
N SER A 255 6.38 9.38 14.30
CA SER A 255 6.46 8.01 14.80
C SER A 255 5.09 7.39 15.06
N ASP A 256 4.13 7.65 14.15
CA ASP A 256 2.77 7.20 14.32
C ASP A 256 2.72 5.65 14.32
N PRO A 257 1.99 5.00 15.23
CA PRO A 257 1.87 3.54 15.24
C PRO A 257 1.38 2.95 13.90
N GLU A 258 0.59 3.70 13.12
CA GLU A 258 0.14 3.25 11.79
C GLU A 258 1.21 3.23 10.71
N THR A 259 2.41 3.75 10.99
CA THR A 259 3.55 3.68 10.06
C THR A 259 3.82 2.25 9.59
N LYS A 260 3.69 1.27 10.50
CA LYS A 260 3.90 -0.14 10.14
C LYS A 260 2.84 -0.66 9.18
N THR A 261 1.59 -0.31 9.39
CA THR A 261 0.49 -0.71 8.49
C THR A 261 0.67 -0.07 7.13
N ALA A 262 0.94 1.24 7.06
CA ALA A 262 1.19 1.93 5.80
C ALA A 262 2.38 1.33 5.02
N LYS A 263 3.43 0.89 5.73
CA LYS A 263 4.53 0.15 5.09
C LYS A 263 4.09 -1.20 4.52
N ASN A 264 3.25 -1.95 5.24
CA ASN A 264 2.72 -3.22 4.73
C ASN A 264 1.79 -3.01 3.52
N ASP A 265 0.99 -1.94 3.54
CA ASP A 265 0.12 -1.55 2.43
C ASP A 265 0.99 -1.22 1.19
N LEU A 266 2.05 -0.41 1.36
CA LEU A 266 3.03 -0.12 0.30
C LEU A 266 3.70 -1.39 -0.25
N ASP A 267 4.12 -2.31 0.61
CA ASP A 267 4.74 -3.56 0.18
C ASP A 267 3.79 -4.42 -0.64
N THR A 268 2.50 -4.41 -0.28
CA THR A 268 1.45 -5.12 -1.01
C THR A 268 1.27 -4.51 -2.40
N LEU A 269 1.15 -3.18 -2.49
CA LEU A 269 1.07 -2.46 -3.77
C LEU A 269 2.28 -2.75 -4.66
N ALA A 270 3.49 -2.66 -4.09
CA ALA A 270 4.73 -2.89 -4.80
C ALA A 270 4.82 -4.33 -5.33
N CYS A 271 4.42 -5.32 -4.53
CA CYS A 271 4.36 -6.71 -4.98
C CYS A 271 3.35 -6.90 -6.12
N ASN A 272 2.16 -6.32 -6.01
CA ASN A 272 1.11 -6.46 -7.02
C ASN A 272 1.50 -5.80 -8.35
N TYR A 273 2.12 -4.61 -8.31
CA TYR A 273 2.70 -3.98 -9.50
C TYR A 273 3.76 -4.87 -10.14
N ALA A 274 4.73 -5.38 -9.36
CA ALA A 274 5.77 -6.26 -9.87
C ALA A 274 5.20 -7.56 -10.48
N ILE A 275 4.15 -8.13 -9.90
CA ILE A 275 3.44 -9.29 -10.47
C ILE A 275 2.81 -8.94 -11.82
N THR A 276 2.23 -7.74 -11.96
CA THR A 276 1.65 -7.26 -13.22
C THR A 276 2.71 -7.10 -14.30
N GLN A 277 3.88 -6.52 -13.97
CA GLN A 277 5.02 -6.41 -14.87
C GLN A 277 5.55 -7.78 -15.31
N ASN A 278 5.65 -8.74 -14.38
CA ASN A 278 6.01 -10.12 -14.70
C ASN A 278 5.02 -10.77 -15.69
N ARG A 279 3.71 -10.58 -15.48
CA ARG A 279 2.67 -11.09 -16.39
C ARG A 279 2.73 -10.44 -17.77
N ALA A 280 3.15 -9.18 -17.84
CA ALA A 280 3.40 -8.46 -19.08
C ALA A 280 4.72 -8.86 -19.78
N SER A 281 5.42 -9.90 -19.29
CA SER A 281 6.75 -10.32 -19.79
C SER A 281 7.82 -9.23 -19.68
N GLN A 282 7.69 -8.34 -18.69
CA GLN A 282 8.63 -7.27 -18.37
C GLN A 282 9.23 -7.45 -16.95
N PRO A 283 9.89 -8.59 -16.64
CA PRO A 283 10.45 -8.84 -15.32
C PRO A 283 11.59 -7.88 -14.96
N GLU A 284 12.28 -7.28 -15.93
CA GLU A 284 13.31 -6.26 -15.71
C GLU A 284 12.72 -5.00 -15.06
N ASN A 285 11.57 -4.52 -15.56
CA ASN A 285 10.82 -3.41 -14.97
C ASN A 285 10.40 -3.72 -13.53
N ALA A 286 10.00 -4.98 -13.26
CA ALA A 286 9.64 -5.43 -11.91
C ALA A 286 10.85 -5.38 -10.96
N LEU A 287 12.02 -5.84 -11.40
CA LEU A 287 13.25 -5.84 -10.62
C LEU A 287 13.71 -4.43 -10.28
N GLU A 288 13.80 -3.56 -11.27
CA GLU A 288 14.23 -2.17 -11.09
C GLU A 288 13.30 -1.41 -10.14
N PHE A 289 11.99 -1.62 -10.28
CA PHE A 289 11.02 -1.01 -9.39
C PHE A 289 11.16 -1.52 -7.94
N LEU A 290 11.26 -2.84 -7.75
CA LEU A 290 11.39 -3.41 -6.40
C LEU A 290 12.72 -3.04 -5.73
N GLU A 291 13.82 -2.94 -6.50
CA GLU A 291 15.11 -2.41 -6.01
C GLU A 291 14.95 -1.01 -5.41
N LYS A 292 14.26 -0.11 -6.13
CA LYS A 292 13.98 1.24 -5.64
C LYS A 292 13.10 1.22 -4.39
N VAL A 293 12.07 0.39 -4.35
CA VAL A 293 11.21 0.27 -3.15
C VAL A 293 12.00 -0.22 -1.94
N ILE A 294 12.81 -1.27 -2.13
CA ILE A 294 13.64 -1.85 -1.06
C ILE A 294 14.69 -0.84 -0.58
N GLN A 295 15.33 -0.11 -1.49
CA GLN A 295 16.35 0.89 -1.16
C GLN A 295 15.77 2.05 -0.35
N ASN A 296 14.60 2.58 -0.76
CA ASN A 296 14.03 3.78 -0.14
C ASN A 296 13.19 3.50 1.10
N PHE A 297 12.49 2.36 1.13
CA PHE A 297 11.50 2.07 2.17
C PHE A 297 11.86 0.85 3.02
N GLY A 298 12.91 0.11 2.65
CA GLY A 298 13.37 -1.06 3.38
C GLY A 298 12.76 -2.36 2.88
N ASN A 299 13.46 -3.46 3.19
CA ASN A 299 13.16 -4.79 2.69
C ASN A 299 12.15 -5.54 3.57
N SER A 300 11.35 -6.43 2.98
CA SER A 300 10.44 -7.33 3.68
C SER A 300 10.41 -8.70 3.02
N ALA A 301 9.99 -9.74 3.76
CA ALA A 301 9.94 -11.10 3.23
C ALA A 301 9.03 -11.22 1.98
N ALA A 302 7.96 -10.43 1.92
CA ALA A 302 7.08 -10.36 0.76
C ALA A 302 7.81 -9.78 -0.46
N LEU A 303 8.52 -8.65 -0.28
CA LEU A 303 9.33 -8.04 -1.34
C LEU A 303 10.44 -8.99 -1.83
N GLN A 304 11.19 -9.63 -0.92
CA GLN A 304 12.24 -10.59 -1.27
C GLN A 304 11.73 -11.76 -2.11
N LYS A 305 10.54 -12.28 -1.76
CA LYS A 305 9.89 -13.37 -2.49
C LYS A 305 9.49 -12.92 -3.90
N THR A 306 8.82 -11.77 -4.02
CA THR A 306 8.38 -11.23 -5.31
C THR A 306 9.57 -10.83 -6.19
N TYR A 307 10.61 -10.27 -5.59
CA TYR A 307 11.87 -9.96 -6.26
C TYR A 307 12.53 -11.22 -6.82
N GLY A 308 12.65 -12.28 -6.01
CA GLY A 308 13.20 -13.57 -6.45
C GLY A 308 12.41 -14.20 -7.60
N ASN A 309 11.08 -14.08 -7.60
CA ASN A 309 10.26 -14.52 -8.73
C ASN A 309 10.53 -13.71 -10.00
N SER A 310 10.68 -12.39 -9.86
CA SER A 310 11.03 -11.50 -10.98
C SER A 310 12.41 -11.83 -11.54
N LEU A 311 13.38 -12.11 -10.67
CA LEU A 311 14.73 -12.52 -11.04
C LEU A 311 14.73 -13.84 -11.81
N TYR A 312 13.94 -14.82 -11.34
CA TYR A 312 13.76 -16.08 -12.06
C TYR A 312 13.23 -15.87 -13.47
N ASN A 313 12.19 -15.04 -13.63
CA ASN A 313 11.58 -14.76 -14.92
C ASN A 313 12.53 -14.02 -15.87
N ALA A 314 13.27 -13.02 -15.37
CA ALA A 314 14.27 -12.30 -16.15
C ALA A 314 15.40 -13.22 -16.64
N ALA A 315 15.89 -14.11 -15.78
CA ALA A 315 16.88 -15.11 -16.17
C ALA A 315 16.34 -16.08 -17.24
N VAL A 316 15.09 -16.54 -17.10
CA VAL A 316 14.43 -17.37 -18.14
C VAL A 316 14.34 -16.62 -19.48
N ASN A 317 13.97 -15.34 -19.46
CA ASN A 317 13.91 -14.51 -20.66
C ASN A 317 15.26 -14.43 -21.40
N LEU A 318 16.36 -14.27 -20.67
CA LEU A 318 17.71 -14.23 -21.24
C LEU A 318 18.12 -15.58 -21.82
N LEU A 319 17.85 -16.68 -21.11
CA LEU A 319 18.16 -18.03 -21.57
C LEU A 319 17.39 -18.40 -22.84
N ASN A 320 16.09 -18.06 -22.91
CA ASN A 320 15.29 -18.26 -24.13
C ASN A 320 15.82 -17.47 -25.33
N LYS A 321 16.54 -16.37 -25.09
CA LYS A 321 17.21 -15.55 -26.12
C LYS A 321 18.65 -15.98 -26.38
N ASN A 322 19.11 -17.12 -25.85
CA ASN A 322 20.49 -17.61 -25.96
C ASN A 322 21.55 -16.64 -25.38
N ARG A 323 21.20 -15.90 -24.33
CA ARG A 323 22.08 -14.95 -23.65
C ARG A 323 22.53 -15.52 -22.29
N GLU A 324 23.30 -16.60 -22.28
CA GLU A 324 23.66 -17.30 -21.03
C GLU A 324 24.57 -16.48 -20.11
N ASN A 325 25.56 -15.81 -20.70
CA ASN A 325 26.48 -14.95 -19.94
C ASN A 325 25.72 -13.83 -19.22
N ASP A 326 24.73 -13.24 -19.91
CA ASP A 326 23.93 -12.16 -19.35
C ASP A 326 23.01 -12.68 -18.24
N ALA A 327 22.50 -13.92 -18.34
CA ALA A 327 21.72 -14.54 -17.27
C ALA A 327 22.58 -14.79 -16.02
N LEU A 328 23.82 -15.24 -16.19
CA LEU A 328 24.79 -15.42 -15.09
C LEU A 328 25.18 -14.08 -14.46
N GLU A 329 25.42 -13.06 -15.29
CA GLU A 329 25.74 -11.71 -14.82
C GLU A 329 24.56 -11.09 -14.06
N LEU A 330 23.34 -11.21 -14.60
CA LEU A 330 22.11 -10.79 -13.91
C LEU A 330 22.02 -11.44 -12.53
N PHE A 331 22.17 -12.76 -12.45
CA PHE A 331 22.12 -13.47 -11.18
C PHE A 331 23.18 -12.97 -10.20
N LYS A 332 24.43 -12.84 -10.65
CA LYS A 332 25.55 -12.38 -9.83
C LYS A 332 25.29 -10.99 -9.25
N ASN A 333 24.75 -10.08 -10.06
CA ASN A 333 24.60 -8.67 -9.68
C ASN A 333 23.35 -8.42 -8.84
N ARG A 334 22.30 -9.26 -8.97
CA ARG A 334 20.97 -8.97 -8.42
C ARG A 334 20.46 -9.99 -7.39
N SER A 335 21.10 -11.14 -7.21
CA SER A 335 20.58 -12.19 -6.31
C SER A 335 20.48 -11.80 -4.83
N ALA A 336 21.32 -10.86 -4.37
CA ALA A 336 21.43 -10.52 -2.95
C ALA A 336 20.13 -10.01 -2.30
N LEU A 337 19.21 -9.43 -3.10
CA LEU A 337 17.91 -8.94 -2.61
C LEU A 337 16.83 -10.02 -2.57
N ALA A 338 17.06 -11.18 -3.20
CA ALA A 338 16.14 -12.31 -3.15
C ALA A 338 16.34 -13.15 -1.88
N ALA A 339 15.30 -13.85 -1.44
CA ALA A 339 15.43 -14.85 -0.38
C ALA A 339 16.39 -15.99 -0.81
N GLU A 340 17.19 -16.52 0.12
CA GLU A 340 18.22 -17.54 -0.17
C GLU A 340 17.68 -18.75 -0.94
N ALA A 341 16.50 -19.25 -0.55
CA ALA A 341 15.83 -20.35 -1.25
C ALA A 341 15.54 -20.02 -2.73
N MET A 342 15.21 -18.76 -3.02
CA MET A 342 15.02 -18.29 -4.40
C MET A 342 16.34 -18.11 -5.13
N GLN A 343 17.40 -17.63 -4.46
CA GLN A 343 18.73 -17.55 -5.07
C GLN A 343 19.20 -18.93 -5.55
N ASN A 344 19.10 -19.95 -4.68
CA ASN A 344 19.46 -21.33 -5.01
C ASN A 344 18.63 -21.89 -6.17
N ARG A 345 17.32 -21.59 -6.19
CA ARG A 345 16.42 -22.00 -7.26
C ARG A 345 16.78 -21.37 -8.61
N VAL A 346 17.08 -20.07 -8.63
CA VAL A 346 17.46 -19.36 -9.86
C VAL A 346 18.80 -19.89 -10.37
N LYS A 347 19.81 -20.04 -9.51
CA LYS A 347 21.12 -20.56 -9.90
C LYS A 347 21.03 -21.95 -10.51
N LYS A 348 20.31 -22.87 -9.84
CA LYS A 348 20.09 -24.24 -10.34
C LYS A 348 19.39 -24.24 -11.70
N MET A 349 18.43 -23.34 -11.90
CA MET A 349 17.72 -23.21 -13.17
C MET A 349 18.66 -22.74 -14.30
N ILE A 350 19.49 -21.72 -14.05
CA ILE A 350 20.46 -21.21 -15.02
C ILE A 350 21.46 -22.32 -15.39
N ASP A 351 22.10 -22.93 -14.40
CA ASP A 351 23.12 -23.98 -14.62
C ASP A 351 22.54 -25.17 -15.38
N GLY A 352 21.34 -25.62 -15.01
CA GLY A 352 20.69 -26.75 -15.67
C GLY A 352 20.37 -26.48 -17.14
N GLN A 353 19.96 -25.26 -17.49
CA GLN A 353 19.71 -24.90 -18.89
C GLN A 353 20.99 -24.80 -19.71
N ILE A 354 22.04 -24.18 -19.16
CA ILE A 354 23.36 -24.10 -19.80
C ILE A 354 23.90 -25.50 -20.06
N LEU A 355 23.84 -26.38 -19.05
CA LEU A 355 24.29 -27.76 -19.14
C LEU A 355 23.54 -28.51 -20.24
N LYS A 356 22.20 -28.43 -20.25
CA LYS A 356 21.38 -29.10 -21.27
C LYS A 356 21.70 -28.60 -22.68
N LYS A 357 21.96 -27.31 -22.86
CA LYS A 357 22.33 -26.76 -24.17
C LYS A 357 23.71 -27.24 -24.62
N HIS A 358 24.67 -27.33 -23.68
CA HIS A 358 25.98 -27.93 -23.93
C HIS A 358 25.85 -29.39 -24.37
N GLU A 359 25.04 -30.19 -23.68
CA GLU A 359 24.78 -31.60 -24.04
C GLU A 359 24.21 -31.73 -25.47
N ILE A 360 23.28 -30.87 -25.87
CA ILE A 360 22.73 -30.83 -27.23
C ILE A 360 23.79 -30.44 -28.25
N SER A 361 24.66 -29.47 -27.93
CA SER A 361 25.77 -29.07 -28.79
C SER A 361 26.73 -30.23 -29.05
N VAL A 362 27.13 -30.95 -27.99
CA VAL A 362 27.98 -32.13 -28.09
C VAL A 362 27.29 -33.23 -28.91
N HIS A 363 26.01 -33.51 -28.67
CA HIS A 363 25.23 -34.45 -29.48
C HIS A 363 25.29 -34.09 -30.98
N ASN A 364 25.05 -32.82 -31.31
CA ASN A 364 25.08 -32.33 -32.69
C ASN A 364 26.47 -32.39 -33.33
N GLN A 365 27.56 -32.32 -32.55
CA GLN A 365 28.93 -32.54 -33.04
C GLN A 365 29.23 -34.01 -33.31
N VAL A 366 28.67 -34.92 -32.50
CA VAL A 366 28.93 -36.36 -32.58
C VAL A 366 28.13 -37.03 -33.69
N VAL A 367 26.89 -36.59 -33.96
CA VAL A 367 26.02 -37.19 -34.99
C VAL A 367 26.70 -37.27 -36.38
N PRO A 368 27.35 -36.21 -36.90
CA PRO A 368 28.07 -36.29 -38.17
C PRO A 368 29.24 -37.29 -38.17
N LEU A 369 29.99 -37.36 -37.07
CA LEU A 369 31.11 -38.30 -36.93
C LEU A 369 30.60 -39.75 -36.95
N PHE A 370 29.50 -40.01 -36.25
CA PHE A 370 28.84 -41.31 -36.27
C PHE A 370 28.37 -41.68 -37.68
N ASN A 371 27.69 -40.76 -38.37
CA ASN A 371 27.16 -41.00 -39.72
C ASN A 371 28.26 -41.22 -40.78
N THR A 372 29.45 -40.68 -40.56
CA THR A 372 30.62 -40.84 -41.45
C THR A 372 31.54 -42.00 -41.04
N GLY A 373 31.13 -42.82 -40.07
CA GLY A 373 31.89 -44.00 -39.61
C GLY A 373 33.11 -43.67 -38.74
N LYS A 374 33.28 -42.41 -38.31
CA LYS A 374 34.38 -41.94 -37.47
C LYS A 374 34.12 -42.23 -35.99
N PHE A 375 33.94 -43.51 -35.66
CA PHE A 375 33.46 -43.91 -34.34
C PHE A 375 34.47 -43.67 -33.21
N ASP A 376 35.78 -43.80 -33.46
CA ASP A 376 36.81 -43.50 -32.46
C ASP A 376 36.86 -42.02 -32.09
N GLU A 377 36.74 -41.12 -33.09
CA GLU A 377 36.64 -39.67 -32.88
C GLU A 377 35.39 -39.33 -32.05
N ALA A 378 34.23 -39.90 -32.42
CA ALA A 378 32.97 -39.74 -31.70
C ALA A 378 33.05 -40.22 -30.24
N LYS A 379 33.67 -41.39 -30.01
CA LYS A 379 33.87 -41.97 -28.68
C LYS A 379 34.75 -41.06 -27.81
N SER A 380 35.87 -40.57 -28.37
CA SER A 380 36.81 -39.72 -27.64
C SER A 380 36.15 -38.43 -27.13
N ILE A 381 35.33 -37.78 -27.98
CA ILE A 381 34.58 -36.57 -27.59
C ILE A 381 33.63 -36.89 -26.44
N LEU A 382 32.82 -37.94 -26.57
CA LEU A 382 31.83 -38.31 -25.55
C LEU A 382 32.46 -38.71 -24.21
N GLU A 383 33.58 -39.44 -24.22
CA GLU A 383 34.29 -39.82 -22.99
C GLU A 383 34.90 -38.60 -22.28
N LYS A 384 35.43 -37.64 -23.05
CA LYS A 384 35.93 -36.36 -22.51
C LYS A 384 34.81 -35.53 -21.87
N GLU A 385 33.66 -35.41 -22.54
CA GLU A 385 32.53 -34.61 -22.05
C GLU A 385 31.83 -35.28 -20.86
N LEU A 386 31.69 -36.62 -20.85
CA LEU A 386 31.17 -37.36 -19.70
C LEU A 386 32.11 -37.35 -18.49
N ALA A 387 33.42 -37.15 -18.67
CA ALA A 387 34.33 -36.94 -17.54
C ALA A 387 34.02 -35.63 -16.80
N GLN A 388 33.51 -34.62 -17.50
CA GLN A 388 33.14 -33.32 -16.93
C GLN A 388 31.68 -33.26 -16.49
N ASN A 389 30.80 -34.00 -17.16
CA ASN A 389 29.37 -34.13 -16.82
C ASN A 389 28.95 -35.61 -16.73
N PRO A 390 29.32 -36.31 -15.64
CA PRO A 390 29.10 -37.76 -15.52
C PRO A 390 27.64 -38.16 -15.45
N GLU A 391 26.72 -37.24 -15.19
CA GLU A 391 25.30 -37.54 -15.00
C GLU A 391 24.45 -37.39 -16.27
N SER A 392 25.04 -36.94 -17.38
CA SER A 392 24.30 -36.70 -18.61
C SER A 392 23.65 -37.97 -19.19
N PRO A 393 22.30 -38.08 -19.23
CA PRO A 393 21.64 -39.23 -19.82
C PRO A 393 21.76 -39.26 -21.35
N LEU A 394 21.79 -38.09 -21.99
CA LEU A 394 21.93 -37.96 -23.44
C LEU A 394 23.30 -38.45 -23.89
N LEU A 395 24.38 -37.94 -23.28
CA LEU A 395 25.74 -38.31 -23.66
C LEU A 395 26.06 -39.78 -23.32
N LYS A 396 25.52 -40.31 -22.22
CA LYS A 396 25.59 -41.75 -21.89
C LYS A 396 24.97 -42.61 -22.99
N LYS A 397 23.80 -42.20 -23.50
CA LYS A 397 23.09 -42.91 -24.58
C LYS A 397 23.86 -42.86 -25.90
N ASP A 398 24.40 -41.69 -26.26
CA ASP A 398 25.21 -41.54 -27.46
C ASP A 398 26.48 -42.41 -27.38
N LEU A 399 27.15 -42.44 -26.23
CA LEU A 399 28.35 -43.26 -26.03
C LEU A 399 28.05 -44.75 -26.15
N GLN A 400 26.92 -45.20 -25.58
CA GLN A 400 26.49 -46.58 -25.72
C GLN A 400 26.23 -46.94 -27.20
N THR A 401 25.68 -46.01 -27.98
CA THR A 401 25.40 -46.21 -29.40
C THR A 401 26.69 -46.32 -30.21
N VAL A 402 27.65 -45.42 -29.96
CA VAL A 402 29.00 -45.46 -30.59
C VAL A 402 29.73 -46.76 -30.24
N LYS A 403 29.71 -47.19 -28.97
CA LYS A 403 30.36 -48.43 -28.52
C LYS A 403 29.79 -49.67 -29.20
N LYS A 404 28.49 -49.71 -29.48
CA LYS A 404 27.86 -50.81 -30.22
C LYS A 404 28.31 -50.83 -31.69
N ALA A 405 28.44 -49.67 -32.32
CA ALA A 405 28.90 -49.56 -33.70
C ALA A 405 30.38 -49.98 -33.86
N LEU A 406 31.23 -49.69 -32.87
CA LEU A 406 32.63 -50.15 -32.85
C LEU A 406 32.80 -51.67 -32.65
N ALA A 407 31.76 -52.35 -32.17
CA ALA A 407 31.78 -53.79 -31.91
C ALA A 407 31.20 -54.63 -33.05
N GLN A 408 30.71 -53.99 -34.11
CA GLN A 408 30.24 -54.58 -35.37
C GLN A 408 31.30 -54.42 -36.44
#